data_AF-A0A1F7Y5A8-F1
#
_entry.id   AF-A0A1F7Y5A8-F1
#
_cell.length_a   1.000
_cell.length_b   1.000
_cell.length_c   1.000
_cell.angle_alpha   90.00
_cell.angle_beta   90.00
_cell.angle_gamma   90.00
#
_symmetry.space_group_name_H-M   'P 1'
#
loop_
_entity.id
_entity.type
_entity.pdbx_description
1 polymer ?
#
loop_
_entity_poly.entity_id
_entity_poly.type
_entity_poly.pdbx_seq_one_letter_code
_entity_poly.pdbx_strand_id
1 'polypeptide(L)'
;MSVFLSALDVQQSSQATSSVEQEGRYLLTRLAYDIHRASSVTTPDSMGSSSPTLTIVIGGVSYAYTLFNNQLLLALDGSSESLSSVDSHISDLSFTRVGSPSGKATLHMTFTVQGVGTSSQPSEIRQYSSSVGLR
;
A
#
# COMPACT_ATOMS: atom_id res chain seq x y z
N MET A 1 40.03 -13.68 -2.92
CA MET A 1 39.06 -13.14 -3.90
C MET A 1 37.65 -13.23 -3.33
N SER A 2 37.39 -12.59 -2.17
CA SER A 2 36.12 -12.70 -1.42
C SER A 2 35.53 -11.34 -1.06
N VAL A 3 36.38 -10.31 -0.88
CA VAL A 3 35.95 -8.95 -0.51
C VAL A 3 35.15 -8.22 -1.61
N PHE A 4 35.39 -8.54 -2.89
CA PHE A 4 34.68 -7.91 -4.01
C PHE A 4 33.26 -8.46 -4.16
N LEU A 5 33.07 -9.77 -4.00
CA LEU A 5 31.76 -10.41 -4.02
C LEU A 5 30.92 -9.95 -2.82
N SER A 6 31.51 -9.88 -1.63
CA SER A 6 30.80 -9.36 -0.45
C SER A 6 30.39 -7.90 -0.57
N ALA A 7 31.19 -7.05 -1.25
CA ALA A 7 30.84 -5.65 -1.45
C ALA A 7 29.67 -5.49 -2.44
N LEU A 8 29.65 -6.31 -3.50
CA LEU A 8 28.52 -6.37 -4.45
C LEU A 8 27.23 -6.85 -3.78
N ASP A 9 27.32 -7.90 -2.95
CA ASP A 9 26.17 -8.41 -2.20
C ASP A 9 25.61 -7.37 -1.23
N VAL A 10 26.48 -6.64 -0.51
CA VAL A 10 26.06 -5.55 0.39
C VAL A 10 25.38 -4.41 -0.40
N GLN A 11 25.93 -4.02 -1.54
CA GLN A 11 25.32 -2.98 -2.37
C GLN A 11 23.95 -3.39 -2.90
N GLN A 12 23.81 -4.63 -3.37
CA GLN A 12 22.54 -5.15 -3.89
C GLN A 12 21.50 -5.30 -2.78
N SER A 13 21.90 -5.77 -1.59
CA SER A 13 21.06 -5.79 -0.39
C SER A 13 20.54 -4.40 -0.05
N SER A 14 21.45 -3.42 0.00
CA SER A 14 21.13 -2.03 0.31
C SER A 14 20.12 -1.44 -0.68
N GLN A 15 20.30 -1.74 -1.98
CA GLN A 15 19.38 -1.30 -3.03
C GLN A 15 17.99 -1.94 -2.88
N ALA A 16 17.92 -3.24 -2.58
CA ALA A 16 16.66 -3.96 -2.35
C ALA A 16 15.91 -3.40 -1.13
N THR A 17 16.61 -3.21 0.00
CA THR A 17 16.03 -2.58 1.21
C THR A 17 15.53 -1.18 0.92
N SER A 18 16.32 -0.37 0.20
CA SER A 18 15.92 1.00 -0.17
C SER A 18 14.68 1.02 -1.04
N SER A 19 14.52 0.05 -1.95
CA SER A 19 13.39 0.00 -2.88
C SER A 19 12.08 -0.37 -2.16
N VAL A 20 12.10 -1.40 -1.31
CA VAL A 20 10.94 -1.79 -0.49
C VAL A 20 10.51 -0.64 0.45
N GLU A 21 11.48 0.02 1.10
CA GLU A 21 11.21 1.17 1.97
C GLU A 21 10.61 2.35 1.21
N GLN A 22 11.17 2.70 0.05
CA GLN A 22 10.68 3.80 -0.77
C GLN A 22 9.26 3.53 -1.27
N GLU A 23 8.99 2.31 -1.71
CA GLU A 23 7.67 1.91 -2.19
C GLU A 23 6.63 1.89 -1.09
N GLY A 24 6.94 1.26 0.06
CA GLY A 24 6.01 1.26 1.20
C GLY A 24 5.66 2.67 1.67
N ARG A 25 6.65 3.58 1.71
CA ARG A 25 6.42 5.00 2.02
C ARG A 25 5.57 5.69 0.96
N TYR A 26 5.82 5.44 -0.32
CA TYR A 26 5.02 5.99 -1.41
C TYR A 26 3.56 5.55 -1.29
N LEU A 27 3.30 4.24 -1.17
CA LEU A 27 1.95 3.69 -1.06
C LEU A 27 1.21 4.23 0.16
N LEU A 28 1.86 4.26 1.31
CA LEU A 28 1.29 4.80 2.55
C LEU A 28 0.94 6.28 2.41
N THR A 29 1.85 7.08 1.84
CA THR A 29 1.61 8.52 1.63
C THR A 29 0.48 8.76 0.64
N ARG A 30 0.44 8.01 -0.47
CA ARG A 30 -0.58 8.15 -1.50
C ARG A 30 -1.97 7.77 -0.97
N LEU A 31 -2.09 6.61 -0.32
CA LEU A 31 -3.34 6.17 0.29
C LEU A 31 -3.82 7.16 1.36
N ALA A 32 -2.93 7.62 2.23
CA ALA A 32 -3.26 8.60 3.26
C ALA A 32 -3.75 9.92 2.66
N TYR A 33 -3.09 10.41 1.61
CA TYR A 33 -3.46 11.63 0.93
C TYR A 33 -4.86 11.55 0.31
N ASP A 34 -5.17 10.45 -0.39
CA ASP A 34 -6.47 10.26 -1.03
C ASP A 34 -7.58 10.04 0.00
N ILE A 35 -7.35 9.22 1.04
CA ILE A 35 -8.30 9.01 2.15
C ILE A 35 -8.61 10.34 2.86
N HIS A 36 -7.60 11.15 3.14
CA HIS A 36 -7.80 12.43 3.82
C HIS A 36 -8.68 13.38 3.01
N ARG A 37 -8.59 13.33 1.68
CA ARG A 37 -9.36 14.18 0.76
C ARG A 37 -10.73 13.61 0.39
N ALA A 38 -11.04 12.38 0.79
CA ALA A 38 -12.31 11.75 0.49
C ALA A 38 -13.47 12.42 1.22
N SER A 39 -14.59 12.57 0.51
CA SER A 39 -15.86 13.00 1.09
C SER A 39 -16.61 11.84 1.75
N SER A 40 -16.38 10.61 1.29
CA SER A 40 -17.00 9.41 1.87
C SER A 40 -16.18 8.15 1.61
N VAL A 41 -16.45 7.14 2.43
CA VAL A 41 -15.96 5.76 2.27
C VAL A 41 -17.16 4.88 1.96
N THR A 42 -17.11 4.20 0.82
CA THR A 42 -18.13 3.23 0.38
C THR A 42 -17.76 1.81 0.79
N THR A 43 -16.47 1.48 0.76
CA THR A 43 -15.96 0.16 1.19
C THR A 43 -14.63 0.36 1.92
N PRO A 44 -14.44 -0.18 3.14
CA PRO A 44 -15.44 -0.83 4.00
C PRO A 44 -16.65 0.07 4.37
N ASP A 45 -17.84 -0.51 4.36
CA ASP A 45 -19.13 0.23 4.46
C ASP A 45 -19.51 0.59 5.90
N SER A 46 -19.10 -0.22 6.86
CA SER A 46 -19.57 -0.17 8.25
C SER A 46 -18.41 -0.11 9.24
N MET A 47 -18.64 0.48 10.41
CA MET A 47 -17.63 0.57 11.48
C MET A 47 -17.26 -0.83 11.97
N GLY A 48 -15.97 -1.07 12.17
CA GLY A 48 -15.39 -2.37 12.52
C GLY A 48 -15.22 -3.32 11.33
N SER A 49 -15.86 -3.06 10.19
CA SER A 49 -15.68 -3.92 9.01
C SER A 49 -14.31 -3.70 8.38
N SER A 50 -13.76 -4.79 7.86
CA SER A 50 -12.50 -4.83 7.14
C SER A 50 -12.71 -5.36 5.72
N SER A 51 -11.94 -4.86 4.76
CA SER A 51 -11.99 -5.29 3.37
C SER A 51 -10.58 -5.25 2.76
N PRO A 52 -10.21 -6.20 1.87
CA PRO A 52 -8.98 -6.11 1.10
C PRO A 52 -9.05 -5.06 -0.03
N THR A 53 -10.20 -4.42 -0.21
CA THR A 53 -10.41 -3.33 -1.17
C THR A 53 -10.88 -2.09 -0.45
N LEU A 54 -10.54 -0.93 -1.02
CA LEU A 54 -10.99 0.37 -0.55
C LEU A 54 -11.74 1.05 -1.69
N THR A 55 -12.93 1.56 -1.41
CA THR A 55 -13.63 2.47 -2.32
C THR A 55 -13.99 3.74 -1.58
N ILE A 56 -13.48 4.87 -2.08
CA ILE A 56 -13.71 6.21 -1.54
C ILE A 56 -14.22 7.14 -2.64
N VAL A 57 -14.91 8.20 -2.25
CA VAL A 57 -15.37 9.24 -3.18
C VAL A 57 -14.57 10.51 -2.94
N ILE A 58 -13.95 11.05 -3.99
CA ILE A 58 -13.19 12.30 -3.97
C ILE A 58 -13.76 13.20 -5.06
N GLY A 59 -14.32 14.36 -4.68
CA GLY A 59 -14.88 15.31 -5.65
C GLY A 59 -16.01 14.73 -6.52
N GLY A 60 -16.75 13.74 -6.03
CA GLY A 60 -17.81 13.05 -6.77
C GLY A 60 -17.33 11.87 -7.63
N VAL A 61 -16.02 11.65 -7.75
CA VAL A 61 -15.43 10.53 -8.48
C VAL A 61 -15.13 9.37 -7.53
N SER A 62 -15.38 8.13 -7.99
CA SER A 62 -15.08 6.92 -7.23
C SER A 62 -13.65 6.45 -7.48
N TYR A 63 -12.89 6.32 -6.40
CA TYR A 63 -11.51 5.79 -6.39
C TYR A 63 -11.56 4.41 -5.75
N ALA A 64 -11.19 3.38 -6.51
CA ALA A 64 -11.19 2.00 -6.05
C ALA A 64 -9.76 1.44 -6.02
N TYR A 65 -9.33 0.99 -4.84
CA TYR A 65 -8.04 0.33 -4.64
C TYR A 65 -8.25 -1.17 -4.47
N THR A 66 -7.49 -1.96 -5.23
CA THR A 66 -7.56 -3.42 -5.19
C THR A 66 -6.19 -4.02 -5.46
N LEU A 67 -5.96 -5.23 -4.93
CA LEU A 67 -4.85 -6.04 -5.38
C LEU A 67 -5.23 -6.80 -6.65
N PHE A 68 -4.33 -6.79 -7.63
CA PHE A 68 -4.38 -7.65 -8.80
C PHE A 68 -2.96 -8.10 -9.15
N ASN A 69 -2.73 -9.40 -9.26
CA ASN A 69 -1.40 -9.97 -9.49
C ASN A 69 -0.31 -9.42 -8.55
N ASN A 70 -0.62 -9.31 -7.25
CA ASN A 70 0.28 -8.74 -6.23
C ASN A 70 0.70 -7.28 -6.49
N GLN A 71 -0.03 -6.56 -7.33
CA GLN A 71 0.15 -5.13 -7.52
C GLN A 71 -1.06 -4.38 -6.96
N LEU A 72 -0.81 -3.24 -6.32
CA LEU A 72 -1.88 -2.35 -5.89
C LEU A 72 -2.31 -1.50 -7.08
N LEU A 73 -3.56 -1.69 -7.50
CA LEU A 73 -4.17 -0.91 -8.56
C LEU A 73 -5.06 0.18 -7.98
N LEU A 74 -5.11 1.31 -8.67
CA LEU A 74 -6.12 2.35 -8.49
C LEU A 74 -6.97 2.41 -9.76
N ALA A 75 -8.28 2.21 -9.61
CA ALA A 75 -9.26 2.39 -10.66
C ALA A 75 -10.12 3.64 -10.40
N LEU A 76 -10.23 4.50 -11.41
CA LEU A 76 -11.08 5.69 -11.42
C LEU A 76 -11.45 6.06 -12.86
N ASP A 77 -12.67 6.54 -13.07
CA ASP A 77 -13.19 7.00 -14.37
C ASP A 77 -13.01 6.01 -15.54
N GLY A 78 -13.16 4.71 -15.25
CA GLY A 78 -13.02 3.65 -16.26
C GLY A 78 -11.57 3.32 -16.65
N SER A 79 -10.58 3.97 -16.02
CA SER A 79 -9.17 3.67 -16.15
C SER A 79 -8.64 2.96 -14.90
N SER A 80 -7.57 2.18 -15.06
CA SER A 80 -6.85 1.55 -13.95
C SER A 80 -5.36 1.74 -14.13
N GLU A 81 -4.68 2.17 -13.07
CA GLU A 81 -3.23 2.34 -13.01
C GLU A 81 -2.63 1.49 -11.88
N SER A 82 -1.40 1.00 -12.08
CA SER A 82 -0.63 0.37 -11.00
C SER A 82 0.05 1.44 -10.16
N LEU A 83 -0.12 1.34 -8.84
CA LEU A 83 0.56 2.19 -7.85
C LEU A 83 1.82 1.52 -7.29
N SER A 84 1.97 0.22 -7.45
CA SER A 84 3.17 -0.51 -7.04
C SER A 84 4.06 -0.84 -8.25
N SER A 85 5.34 -1.03 -7.97
CA SER A 85 6.34 -1.49 -8.94
C SER A 85 6.01 -2.91 -9.45
N VAL A 86 6.64 -3.29 -10.56
CA VAL A 86 6.69 -4.69 -11.02
C VAL A 86 7.76 -5.50 -10.28
N ASP A 87 8.72 -4.82 -9.66
CA ASP A 87 9.82 -5.41 -8.89
C ASP A 87 9.45 -5.64 -7.41
N SER A 88 8.15 -5.54 -7.09
CA SER A 88 7.62 -5.75 -5.76
C SER A 88 6.30 -6.52 -5.79
N HIS A 89 5.99 -7.13 -4.66
CA HIS A 89 4.75 -7.82 -4.40
C HIS A 89 4.09 -7.22 -3.17
N ILE A 90 2.84 -6.82 -3.35
CA ILE A 90 1.96 -6.37 -2.29
C ILE A 90 1.08 -7.54 -1.85
N SER A 91 1.01 -7.76 -0.54
CA SER A 91 0.14 -8.75 0.09
C SER A 91 -0.50 -8.20 1.35
N ASP A 92 -1.42 -8.98 1.94
CA ASP A 92 -2.05 -8.69 3.23
C ASP A 92 -2.71 -7.30 3.30
N LEU A 93 -3.18 -6.80 2.15
CA LEU A 93 -3.89 -5.53 2.06
C LEU A 93 -5.20 -5.65 2.82
N SER A 94 -5.41 -4.76 3.78
CA SER A 94 -6.65 -4.66 4.53
C SER A 94 -6.92 -3.21 4.89
N PHE A 95 -8.18 -2.82 4.73
CA PHE A 95 -8.72 -1.54 5.16
C PHE A 95 -9.83 -1.81 6.15
N THR A 96 -9.70 -1.29 7.36
CA THR A 96 -10.68 -1.40 8.44
C THR A 96 -11.26 -0.02 8.74
N ARG A 97 -12.59 0.11 8.79
CA ARG A 97 -13.24 1.37 9.19
C ARG A 97 -13.32 1.44 10.71
N VAL A 98 -12.47 2.22 11.34
CA VAL A 98 -12.32 2.27 12.82
C VAL A 98 -13.02 3.48 13.44
N GLY A 99 -14.00 4.09 12.75
CA GLY A 99 -14.62 5.36 13.14
C GLY A 99 -15.09 5.45 14.61
N SER A 100 -15.24 6.68 15.12
CA SER A 100 -15.78 6.94 16.46
C SER A 100 -17.29 7.22 16.42
N PRO A 101 -18.04 7.06 17.53
CA PRO A 101 -19.48 7.35 17.60
C PRO A 101 -19.88 8.80 17.30
N SER A 102 -18.92 9.74 17.25
CA SER A 102 -19.16 11.19 17.13
C SER A 102 -18.38 11.88 16.01
N GLY A 103 -17.54 11.16 15.24
CA GLY A 103 -16.51 11.78 14.40
C GLY A 103 -16.34 11.13 13.03
N LYS A 104 -15.77 11.91 12.11
CA LYS A 104 -15.53 11.58 10.70
C LYS A 104 -14.92 10.19 10.53
N ALA A 105 -15.23 9.53 9.41
CA ALA A 105 -14.75 8.17 9.16
C ALA A 105 -13.22 8.11 9.20
N THR A 106 -12.69 7.14 9.95
CA THR A 106 -11.26 6.83 10.02
C THR A 106 -11.03 5.44 9.46
N LEU A 107 -10.03 5.30 8.61
CA LEU A 107 -9.59 4.04 8.04
C LEU A 107 -8.24 3.64 8.61
N HIS A 108 -8.16 2.45 9.16
CA HIS A 108 -6.91 1.78 9.44
C HIS A 108 -6.54 0.92 8.24
N MET A 109 -5.32 1.05 7.73
CA MET A 109 -4.83 0.30 6.59
C MET A 109 -3.61 -0.51 7.00
N THR A 110 -3.51 -1.72 6.48
CA THR A 110 -2.33 -2.58 6.58
C THR A 110 -2.00 -3.17 5.23
N PHE A 111 -0.72 -3.37 4.95
CA PHE A 111 -0.24 -4.13 3.80
C PHE A 111 1.22 -4.55 4.01
N THR A 112 1.64 -5.55 3.25
CA THR A 112 3.02 -6.03 3.20
C THR A 112 3.61 -5.68 1.84
N VAL A 113 4.86 -5.22 1.82
CA VAL A 113 5.67 -5.05 0.62
C VAL A 113 6.82 -6.03 0.66
N GLN A 114 6.96 -6.81 -0.40
CA GLN A 114 8.07 -7.73 -0.62
C GLN A 114 8.79 -7.35 -1.91
N GLY A 115 10.11 -7.16 -1.87
CA GLY A 115 10.90 -6.98 -3.09
C GLY A 115 11.06 -8.29 -3.86
N VAL A 116 11.17 -8.25 -5.19
CA VAL A 116 11.51 -9.44 -5.97
C VAL A 116 13.00 -9.77 -5.74
N GLY A 117 13.26 -10.83 -4.98
CA GLY A 117 14.62 -11.32 -4.71
C GLY A 117 15.23 -12.04 -5.91
N THR A 118 16.56 -12.14 -5.96
CA THR A 118 17.28 -13.02 -6.89
C THR A 118 17.56 -14.37 -6.22
N SER A 119 17.90 -15.40 -6.99
CA SER A 119 18.20 -16.76 -6.47
C SER A 119 19.32 -16.79 -5.41
N SER A 120 20.11 -15.73 -5.31
CA SER A 120 21.27 -15.60 -4.43
C SER A 120 20.96 -14.88 -3.11
N GLN A 121 19.79 -14.25 -2.97
CA GLN A 121 19.43 -13.50 -1.75
C GLN A 121 17.95 -13.58 -1.39
N PRO A 122 17.63 -13.64 -0.08
CA PRO A 122 16.26 -13.51 0.38
C PRO A 122 15.72 -12.11 0.03
N SER A 123 14.48 -12.07 -0.49
CA SER A 123 13.73 -10.83 -0.69
C SER A 123 13.52 -10.09 0.63
N GLU A 124 13.72 -8.78 0.63
CA GLU A 124 13.30 -7.92 1.76
C GLU A 124 11.76 -7.91 1.85
N ILE A 125 11.23 -8.06 3.06
CA ILE A 125 9.78 -8.04 3.35
C ILE A 125 9.53 -7.06 4.49
N ARG A 126 8.58 -6.14 4.31
CA ARG A 126 8.18 -5.17 5.33
C ARG A 126 6.67 -5.00 5.39
N GLN A 127 6.16 -4.87 6.61
CA GLN A 127 4.75 -4.61 6.86
C GLN A 127 4.55 -3.13 7.21
N TYR A 128 3.50 -2.54 6.64
CA TYR A 128 3.10 -1.15 6.84
C TYR A 128 1.71 -1.11 7.47
N SER A 129 1.50 -0.13 8.35
CA SER A 129 0.23 0.10 9.02
C SER A 129 0.05 1.59 9.32
N SER A 130 -1.15 2.11 9.11
CA SER A 130 -1.48 3.51 9.40
C SER A 130 -2.98 3.71 9.61
N SER A 131 -3.36 4.76 10.33
CA SER A 131 -4.75 5.19 10.50
C SER A 131 -4.93 6.61 10.00
N VAL A 132 -5.92 6.82 9.13
CA VAL A 132 -6.15 8.12 8.47
C VAL A 132 -7.63 8.47 8.53
N GLY A 133 -7.93 9.67 9.00
CA GLY A 133 -9.28 10.23 9.05
C GLY A 133 -9.61 11.03 7.78
N LEU A 134 -10.87 10.97 7.36
CA LEU A 134 -11.43 11.88 6.36
C LEU A 134 -11.44 13.33 6.89
N ARG A 135 -11.29 14.29 5.98
CA ARG A 135 -11.21 15.72 6.33
C ARG A 135 -12.49 16.32 6.89
#